data_AF-A0A7J7DVT9-F1
#
_entry.id   AF-A0A7J7DVT9-F1
#
_cell.length_a   1.000
_cell.length_b   1.000
_cell.length_c   1.000
_cell.angle_alpha   90.00
_cell.angle_beta   90.00
_cell.angle_gamma   90.00
#
_symmetry.space_group_name_H-M   'P 1'
#
loop_
_entity.id
_entity.type
_entity.pdbx_description
1 polymer ?
#
loop_
_entity_poly.entity_id
_entity_poly.type
_entity_poly.pdbx_seq_one_letter_code
_entity_poly.pdbx_strand_id
1 'polypeptide(L)' 'MGMAAAESQFHVLAVDDNIVDRKLIERLLKTSSYQVTTVDSGSKALEFLGLQEHDLISPNTPSVSPNNLQIGFP' A
#
# COMPACT_ATOMS: atom_id res chain seq x y z
N MET A 1 -28.50 26.84 9.24
CA MET A 1 -27.54 26.65 8.13
C MET A 1 -26.70 25.44 8.49
N GLY A 2 -27.03 24.26 7.95
CA GLY A 2 -26.36 23.01 8.31
C GLY A 2 -24.90 23.05 7.88
N MET A 3 -23.97 22.83 8.81
CA MET A 3 -22.56 22.68 8.49
C MET A 3 -22.43 21.39 7.68
N ALA A 4 -22.12 21.52 6.39
CA ALA A 4 -21.65 20.40 5.59
C ALA A 4 -20.29 20.01 6.17
N ALA A 5 -20.29 19.04 7.09
CA ALA A 5 -19.09 18.32 7.43
C ALA A 5 -18.52 17.80 6.11
N ALA A 6 -17.30 18.19 5.77
CA ALA A 6 -16.61 17.61 4.63
C ALA A 6 -16.59 16.09 4.85
N GLU A 7 -17.43 15.37 4.09
CA GLU A 7 -17.47 13.92 4.16
C GLU A 7 -16.06 13.43 3.82
N SER A 8 -15.36 12.91 4.83
CA SER A 8 -14.02 12.37 4.65
C SER A 8 -14.15 11.13 3.78
N GLN A 9 -14.03 11.32 2.47
CA GLN A 9 -14.19 10.24 1.52
C GLN A 9 -12.98 9.32 1.65
N PHE A 10 -13.19 8.14 2.24
CA PHE A 10 -12.12 7.16 2.39
C PHE A 10 -11.64 6.69 1.00
N HIS A 11 -10.33 6.58 0.85
CA HIS A 11 -9.70 6.05 -0.35
C HIS A 11 -9.32 4.59 -0.12
N VAL A 12 -9.83 3.71 -0.98
CA VAL A 12 -9.54 2.27 -0.98
C VAL A 12 -8.58 1.95 -2.13
N LEU A 13 -7.51 1.23 -1.83
CA LEU A 13 -6.63 0.59 -2.82
C LEU A 13 -6.99 -0.89 -2.91
N ALA A 14 -7.56 -1.34 -4.02
CA ALA A 14 -7.88 -2.75 -4.26
C ALA A 14 -6.82 -3.40 -5.14
N VAL A 15 -6.27 -4.53 -4.69
CA VAL A 15 -5.19 -5.27 -5.34
C VAL A 15 -5.70 -6.64 -5.76
N ASP A 16 -5.85 -6.86 -7.06
CA ASP A 16 -6.35 -8.13 -7.61
C ASP A 16 -5.86 -8.33 -9.05
N ASP A 17 -5.25 -9.49 -9.33
CA ASP A 17 -4.70 -9.83 -10.64
C ASP A 17 -5.79 -10.18 -11.66
N ASN A 18 -6.97 -10.58 -11.20
CA ASN A 18 -8.12 -10.85 -12.04
C ASN A 18 -8.84 -9.54 -12.44
N ILE A 19 -8.89 -9.30 -13.75
CA ILE A 19 -9.56 -8.11 -14.31
C ILE A 19 -11.07 -8.06 -14.01
N VAL A 20 -11.73 -9.21 -13.87
CA VAL A 20 -13.16 -9.26 -13.58
C VAL A 20 -13.41 -8.83 -12.14
N ASP A 21 -12.65 -9.39 -11.19
CA ASP A 21 -12.78 -9.11 -9.76
C ASP A 21 -12.41 -7.66 -9.46
N ARG A 22 -11.34 -7.15 -10.09
CA ARG A 22 -10.93 -5.74 -10.01
C ARG A 22 -12.04 -4.77 -10.41
N LYS A 23 -12.74 -5.04 -11.53
CA LYS A 23 -13.87 -4.22 -12.00
C LYS A 23 -15.09 -4.35 -11.09
N LEU A 24 -15.32 -5.52 -10.50
CA LEU A 24 -16.41 -5.73 -9.56
C LEU A 24 -16.20 -4.90 -8.29
N ILE A 25 -15.03 -5.02 -7.66
CA ILE A 25 -14.68 -4.29 -6.44
C ILE A 25 -14.74 -2.77 -6.67
N GLU A 26 -14.19 -2.29 -7.80
CA GLU A 26 -14.24 -0.88 -8.18
C GLU A 26 -15.67 -0.34 -8.23
N ARG A 27 -16.59 -1.06 -8.89
CA ARG A 27 -18.00 -0.64 -9.03
C ARG A 27 -18.74 -0.64 -7.70
N LEU A 28 -18.54 -1.68 -6.88
CA LEU A 28 -19.19 -1.80 -5.58
C LEU A 28 -18.79 -0.64 -4.67
N LEU A 29 -17.50 -0.37 -4.53
CA LEU A 29 -17.00 0.66 -3.63
C LEU A 29 -17.30 2.07 -4.13
N LYS A 30 -17.23 2.33 -5.44
CA LYS A 30 -17.65 3.63 -6.01
C LYS A 30 -19.13 3.92 -5.79
N THR A 31 -19.98 2.89 -5.81
CA THR A 31 -21.41 3.02 -5.51
C THR A 31 -21.65 3.39 -4.04
N SER A 32 -20.75 2.97 -3.15
CA SER A 32 -20.78 3.32 -1.72
C SER A 32 -20.02 4.62 -1.39
N SER A 33 -19.85 5.52 -2.37
CA SER A 33 -19.20 6.81 -2.21
C SER A 33 -17.74 6.74 -1.75
N TYR A 34 -17.01 5.65 -2.04
CA TYR A 34 -15.56 5.59 -1.80
C TYR A 34 -14.79 6.07 -3.03
N GLN A 35 -13.61 6.65 -2.79
CA GLN A 35 -12.59 6.76 -3.83
C GLN A 35 -11.88 5.42 -3.94
N VAL A 36 -11.64 4.95 -5.16
CA VAL A 36 -11.06 3.62 -5.38
C VAL A 36 -9.97 3.71 -6.42
N THR A 37 -8.77 3.25 -6.06
CA THR A 37 -7.69 2.93 -6.99
C THR A 37 -7.58 1.42 -7.07
N THR A 38 -7.44 0.89 -8.28
CA THR A 38 -7.22 -0.54 -8.47
C THR A 38 -5.88 -0.82 -9.12
N VAL A 39 -5.22 -1.89 -8.70
CA VAL A 39 -3.93 -2.34 -9.23
C VAL A 39 -3.96 -3.86 -9.41
N ASP A 40 -3.15 -4.38 -10.33
CA ASP A 40 -3.17 -5.80 -10.74
C ASP A 40 -2.15 -6.69 -10.01
N SER A 41 -1.35 -6.12 -9.11
CA SER A 41 -0.26 -6.83 -8.44
C SER A 41 0.17 -6.11 -7.17
N GLY A 42 0.70 -6.88 -6.22
CA GLY A 42 1.21 -6.35 -4.96
C GLY A 42 2.40 -5.40 -5.15
N SER A 43 3.27 -5.64 -6.13
CA SER A 43 4.37 -4.72 -6.46
C SER A 43 3.85 -3.35 -6.88
N LYS A 44 2.89 -3.29 -7.81
CA LYS A 44 2.26 -2.00 -8.17
C LYS A 44 1.52 -1.36 -7.01
N ALA A 45 0.96 -2.15 -6.09
CA ALA A 45 0.37 -1.62 -4.87
C ALA A 45 1.42 -0.94 -3.98
N LEU A 46 2.57 -1.59 -3.78
CA LEU A 46 3.69 -1.02 -3.03
C LEU A 46 4.28 0.21 -3.72
N GLU A 47 4.41 0.21 -5.05
CA GLU A 47 4.81 1.37 -5.85
C GLU A 47 3.83 2.53 -5.67
N PHE A 48 2.52 2.26 -5.77
CA PHE A 48 1.47 3.24 -5.56
C PHE A 48 1.50 3.84 -4.15
N LEU A 49 1.83 3.04 -3.14
CA LEU A 49 1.96 3.48 -1.75
C LEU A 49 3.30 4.19 -1.46
N GLY A 50 4.24 4.21 -2.39
CA GLY A 50 5.60 4.71 -2.15
C GLY A 50 6.41 3.84 -1.18
N LEU A 51 6.00 2.58 -0.99
CA LEU A 51 6.61 1.61 -0.08
C LEU A 51 7.50 0.60 -0.82
N GLN A 52 7.56 0.68 -2.15
CA GLN A 52 8.50 -0.10 -2.93
C GLN A 52 9.90 0.46 -2.66
N GLU A 53 10.58 -0.08 -1.65
CA GLU A 53 12.04 0.01 -1.57
C GLU A 53 12.54 -0.61 -2.87
N HIS A 54 13.03 0.23 -3.76
CA HIS A 54 13.86 -0.30 -4.82
C HIS A 54 15.07 -0.88 -4.10
N ASP A 55 15.09 -2.20 -3.96
CA ASP A 55 16.30 -2.97 -3.76
C ASP A 55 17.18 -2.72 -4.99
N LEU A 56 17.78 -1.53 -5.06
CA LEU A 56 19.06 -1.33 -5.69
C LEU A 56 19.99 -2.11 -4.78
N ILE A 57 20.01 -3.42 -5.01
CA ILE A 57 21.21 -4.20 -4.84
C ILE A 57 22.20 -3.60 -5.85
N SER A 58 22.74 -2.44 -5.49
CA SER A 58 24.10 -2.11 -5.86
C SER A 58 24.90 -3.33 -5.40
N PRO A 59 25.65 -4.02 -6.27
CA PRO A 59 26.37 -5.25 -5.94
C PRO A 59 27.48 -5.09 -4.87
N ASN A 60 27.40 -4.11 -3.97
CA ASN A 60 28.48 -3.68 -3.10
C ASN A 60 28.08 -3.25 -1.67
N THR A 61 26.83 -3.38 -1.21
CA THR A 61 26.50 -3.05 0.19
C THR A 61 26.29 -4.31 1.04
N PRO A 62 27.15 -4.61 2.03
CA PRO A 62 26.95 -5.73 2.93
C PRO A 62 25.73 -5.45 3.81
N SER A 63 24.76 -6.36 3.76
CA SER A 63 23.61 -6.40 4.64
C SER A 63 24.07 -6.44 6.09
N VAL A 64 23.95 -5.31 6.79
CA VAL A 64 24.11 -5.26 8.24
C VAL A 64 22.79 -5.71 8.86
N SER A 65 22.69 -7.02 9.08
CA SER A 65 21.70 -7.61 9.99
C SER A 65 21.88 -7.01 11.39
N PRO A 66 20.84 -6.43 12.02
CA PRO A 66 20.93 -5.98 13.40
C PRO A 66 20.72 -7.18 14.34
N ASN A 67 21.71 -8.06 14.42
CA ASN A 67 21.78 -9.08 15.47
C ASN A 67 23.05 -8.86 16.26
N ASN A 68 22.97 -8.17 17.40
CA ASN A 68 23.92 -8.33 18.52
C ASN A 68 23.34 -7.68 19.78
N LEU A 69 22.55 -8.44 20.54
CA LEU A 69 22.28 -8.15 21.94
C LEU A 69 23.22 -9.03 22.79
N GLN A 70 24.46 -8.58 23.00
CA GLN A 70 25.32 -9.09 24.07
C GLN A 70 25.44 -7.99 25.14
N ILE A 71 24.47 -7.96 26.04
CA ILE A 71 24.53 -7.19 27.28
C ILE A 71 25.59 -7.84 28.18
N GLY A 72 26.83 -7.36 28.09
CA GLY A 72 27.83 -7.53 29.14
C GLY A 72 27.69 -6.38 30.13
N PHE A 73 27.30 -6.70 31.37
CA PHE A 73 27.46 -5.80 32.51
C PHE A 73 28.81 -6.07 33.19
N PRO A 74 29.41 -5.07 33.86
CA PRO A 74 30.83 -5.04 34.24
C PRO A 74 31.28 -6.12 35.22
#